data_AF-A0A5W7YH67-F1
#
_entry.id   AF-A0A5W7YH67-F1
#
_cell.length_a   1.000
_cell.length_b   1.000
_cell.length_c   1.000
_cell.angle_alpha   90.00
_cell.angle_beta   90.00
_cell.angle_gamma   90.00
#
_symmetry.space_group_name_H-M   'P 1'
#
loop_
_entity.id
_entity.type
_entity.pdbx_description
1 polymer ?
#
loop_
_entity_poly.entity_id
_entity_poly.type
_entity_poly.pdbx_seq_one_letter_code
_entity_poly.pdbx_strand_id
1 'polypeptide(L)'
;MTGRLFNMKSLILSGVFFFFAVCDSAQAAIEWSYCNATGSVNIQNINIKAGQYGTGDELQTIKDIPFSYTCITAINTYSEPYNATISLKNVQPMVEALKKSGLGMELFIQEGSRDPVKFSWREIQAGFAGWSSSKIFGQELEQNKTYNLSGKLTVRIYVEQSFKYGFLNINVPASTFDILPYKPSTVPSPTKPYTPLSVSAFNIRMIPDNSGKVIISPSATIKMGHFYTEYKETMVPREVPFTVTAQQNIGTQTPFVAPLAIEFRTNDLTLADADSTVILKNNKQENNGFRLSVIDVDNNTPVKFNMKTDMGSIHLDNGAGGKIIKQYKAKVEAIPGAVIKTGAFSAAMTVIVTYN
;
A
#
# COMPACT_ATOMS: atom_id res chain seq x y z
N MET A 1 -38.55 -85.67 -13.20
CA MET A 1 -38.10 -85.30 -14.55
C MET A 1 -39.07 -84.27 -15.12
N THR A 2 -38.76 -83.12 -15.70
CA THR A 2 -37.60 -82.21 -15.75
C THR A 2 -38.13 -80.97 -16.50
N GLY A 3 -37.76 -79.75 -16.11
CA GLY A 3 -37.52 -78.64 -17.04
C GLY A 3 -38.72 -77.97 -17.74
N ARG A 4 -39.12 -76.82 -17.17
CA ARG A 4 -39.94 -75.76 -17.78
C ARG A 4 -39.24 -75.07 -18.97
N LEU A 5 -40.04 -74.75 -19.98
CA LEU A 5 -40.13 -73.47 -20.71
C LEU A 5 -38.83 -72.79 -21.16
N PHE A 6 -38.47 -72.94 -22.44
CA PHE A 6 -37.75 -71.89 -23.18
C PHE A 6 -38.08 -71.91 -24.67
N ASN A 7 -38.20 -70.69 -25.21
CA ASN A 7 -38.02 -70.30 -26.62
C ASN A 7 -39.09 -70.69 -27.64
N MET A 8 -40.13 -69.85 -27.72
CA MET A 8 -40.72 -69.45 -28.99
C MET A 8 -41.23 -68.02 -28.87
N LYS A 9 -40.49 -67.06 -29.44
CA LYS A 9 -41.00 -65.85 -30.09
C LYS A 9 -39.84 -65.10 -30.74
N SER A 10 -39.42 -65.66 -31.86
CA SER A 10 -38.64 -64.96 -32.86
C SER A 10 -39.62 -64.18 -33.75
N LEU A 11 -39.29 -62.90 -33.96
CA LEU A 11 -39.60 -62.10 -35.14
C LEU A 11 -41.06 -61.68 -35.43
N ILE A 12 -41.35 -60.40 -35.18
CA ILE A 12 -41.65 -59.35 -36.19
C ILE A 12 -42.47 -58.22 -35.54
N LEU A 13 -41.85 -57.04 -35.39
CA LEU A 13 -42.37 -55.66 -35.52
C LEU A 13 -41.34 -54.75 -34.83
N SER A 14 -40.35 -54.21 -35.55
CA SER A 14 -40.45 -52.93 -36.25
C SER A 14 -40.98 -51.80 -35.38
N GLY A 15 -40.08 -50.87 -35.03
CA GLY A 15 -40.40 -49.55 -34.51
C GLY A 15 -40.00 -49.38 -33.05
N VAL A 16 -39.34 -48.26 -32.76
CA VAL A 16 -38.93 -47.82 -31.43
C VAL A 16 -37.59 -48.40 -30.94
N PHE A 17 -36.54 -48.08 -31.70
CA PHE A 17 -35.31 -47.57 -31.07
C PHE A 17 -35.71 -46.30 -30.28
N PHE A 18 -36.16 -46.43 -29.03
CA PHE A 18 -36.12 -45.31 -28.11
C PHE A 18 -34.64 -45.15 -27.73
N PHE A 19 -33.97 -44.25 -28.45
CA PHE A 19 -32.83 -43.54 -27.92
C PHE A 19 -33.24 -42.97 -26.56
N PHE A 20 -32.93 -43.68 -25.47
CA PHE A 20 -32.61 -43.00 -24.22
C PHE A 20 -31.22 -42.38 -24.40
N ALA A 21 -31.14 -41.41 -25.32
CA ALA A 21 -30.28 -40.29 -25.08
C ALA A 21 -30.87 -39.67 -23.81
N VAL A 22 -30.27 -39.98 -22.67
CA VAL A 22 -30.29 -39.07 -21.54
C VAL A 22 -29.58 -37.84 -22.09
N CYS A 23 -30.33 -36.98 -22.79
CA CYS A 23 -29.98 -35.58 -22.83
C CYS A 23 -29.97 -35.20 -21.36
N ASP A 24 -28.78 -35.15 -20.75
CA ASP A 24 -28.55 -34.24 -19.67
C ASP A 24 -29.10 -32.91 -20.18
N SER A 25 -30.33 -32.58 -19.79
CA SER A 25 -30.76 -31.21 -19.79
C SER A 25 -29.79 -30.57 -18.80
N ALA A 26 -28.68 -30.06 -19.32
CA ALA A 26 -27.82 -29.13 -18.63
C ALA A 26 -28.73 -27.96 -18.28
N GLN A 27 -29.41 -28.06 -17.14
CA GLN A 27 -30.21 -27.00 -16.59
C GLN A 27 -29.21 -25.91 -16.25
N ALA A 28 -29.03 -24.98 -17.19
CA ALA A 28 -28.26 -23.79 -16.98
C ALA A 28 -28.90 -23.06 -15.80
N ALA A 29 -28.19 -23.04 -14.68
CA ALA A 29 -28.63 -22.38 -13.47
C ALA A 29 -27.87 -21.07 -13.33
N ILE A 30 -28.55 -20.02 -12.86
CA ILE A 30 -27.93 -18.73 -12.52
C ILE A 30 -26.68 -18.94 -11.62
N GLU A 31 -26.71 -19.98 -10.79
CA GLU A 31 -25.68 -20.44 -9.85
C GLU A 31 -24.36 -20.87 -10.51
N TRP A 32 -24.37 -21.11 -11.83
CA TRP A 32 -23.15 -21.41 -12.58
C TRP A 32 -22.37 -20.15 -12.96
N SER A 33 -22.93 -18.98 -12.66
CA SER A 33 -22.27 -17.69 -12.87
C SER A 33 -21.31 -17.41 -11.74
N TYR A 34 -20.17 -16.81 -12.03
CA TYR A 34 -19.19 -16.47 -11.00
C TYR A 34 -18.31 -15.30 -11.45
N CYS A 35 -17.61 -14.69 -10.50
CA CYS A 35 -16.56 -13.74 -10.82
C CYS A 35 -15.23 -14.17 -10.18
N ASN A 36 -14.15 -14.04 -10.95
CA ASN A 36 -12.79 -14.28 -10.51
C ASN A 36 -12.06 -12.95 -10.38
N ALA A 37 -11.67 -12.59 -9.17
CA ALA A 37 -10.75 -11.49 -8.95
C ALA A 37 -9.36 -11.83 -9.51
N THR A 38 -8.72 -10.84 -10.13
CA THR A 38 -7.37 -10.95 -10.67
C THR A 38 -6.44 -10.05 -9.85
N GLY A 39 -5.44 -10.66 -9.18
CA GLY A 39 -4.50 -9.95 -8.32
C GLY A 39 -4.96 -9.83 -6.86
N SER A 40 -4.26 -8.98 -6.10
CA SER A 40 -4.54 -8.69 -4.69
C SER A 40 -4.55 -7.20 -4.41
N VAL A 41 -5.42 -6.77 -3.49
CA VAL A 41 -5.39 -5.43 -2.91
C VAL A 41 -4.26 -5.41 -1.90
N ASN A 42 -3.20 -4.67 -2.21
CA ASN A 42 -2.04 -4.54 -1.33
C ASN A 42 -2.12 -3.24 -0.55
N ILE A 43 -2.45 -3.34 0.74
CA ILE A 43 -2.42 -2.22 1.67
C ILE A 43 -1.02 -2.15 2.27
N GLN A 44 -0.35 -1.00 2.12
CA GLN A 44 0.96 -0.78 2.73
C GLN A 44 0.83 -0.66 4.25
N ASN A 45 1.90 -0.98 4.97
CA ASN A 45 1.96 -0.71 6.40
C ASN A 45 1.73 0.78 6.67
N ILE A 46 1.01 1.10 7.74
CA ILE A 46 0.61 2.46 8.07
C ILE A 46 1.35 2.88 9.34
N ASN A 47 2.14 3.94 9.25
CA ASN A 47 2.79 4.56 10.40
C ASN A 47 2.04 5.83 10.80
N ILE A 48 1.53 5.85 12.02
CA ILE A 48 0.75 6.95 12.60
C ILE A 48 1.55 7.49 13.78
N LYS A 49 1.50 8.81 13.98
CA LYS A 49 2.01 9.44 15.19
C LYS A 49 1.28 8.87 16.41
N ALA A 50 1.99 8.48 17.46
CA ALA A 50 1.32 8.07 18.70
C ALA A 50 0.84 9.28 19.49
N GLY A 51 -0.18 9.08 20.32
CA GLY A 51 -0.78 10.16 21.08
C GLY A 51 -2.14 9.80 21.66
N GLN A 52 -2.90 10.84 21.99
CA GLN A 52 -4.29 10.73 22.39
C GLN A 52 -5.18 11.04 21.20
N TYR A 53 -6.14 10.16 20.95
CA TYR A 53 -7.11 10.30 19.88
C TYR A 53 -8.53 10.17 20.43
N GLY A 54 -9.41 11.05 19.95
CA GLY A 54 -10.83 11.05 20.22
C GLY A 54 -11.60 10.15 19.26
N THR A 55 -12.80 9.75 19.64
CA THR A 55 -13.71 9.03 18.75
C THR A 55 -14.03 9.89 17.52
N GLY A 56 -13.92 9.29 16.33
CA GLY A 56 -14.15 9.93 15.03
C GLY A 56 -12.88 10.50 14.39
N ASP A 57 -11.76 10.58 15.11
CA ASP A 57 -10.49 11.05 14.54
C ASP A 57 -10.06 10.15 13.38
N GLU A 58 -9.86 10.76 12.20
CA GLU A 58 -9.34 10.05 11.04
C GLU A 58 -7.83 9.85 11.20
N LEU A 59 -7.40 8.59 11.04
CA LEU A 59 -5.99 8.23 11.16
C LEU A 59 -5.32 8.13 9.79
N GLN A 60 -5.99 7.51 8.83
CA GLN A 60 -5.47 7.34 7.48
C GLN A 60 -6.61 7.10 6.49
N THR A 61 -6.49 7.71 5.31
CA THR A 61 -7.27 7.34 4.13
C THR A 61 -6.34 6.88 3.02
N ILE A 62 -6.59 5.70 2.48
CA ILE A 62 -5.86 5.13 1.33
C ILE A 62 -6.84 5.10 0.16
N LYS A 63 -6.58 5.89 -0.87
CA LYS A 63 -7.49 6.08 -2.00
C LYS A 63 -7.07 5.27 -3.22
N ASP A 64 -8.05 4.96 -4.06
CA ASP A 64 -7.86 4.49 -5.43
C ASP A 64 -7.02 3.20 -5.55
N ILE A 65 -7.11 2.27 -4.58
CA ILE A 65 -6.40 0.98 -4.66
C ILE A 65 -7.05 0.15 -5.78
N PRO A 66 -6.35 -0.11 -6.90
CA PRO A 66 -6.95 -0.74 -8.05
C PRO A 66 -7.13 -2.24 -7.85
N PHE A 67 -8.20 -2.80 -8.41
CA PHE A 67 -8.37 -4.24 -8.55
C PHE A 67 -9.08 -4.56 -9.86
N SER A 68 -8.90 -5.79 -10.35
CA SER A 68 -9.52 -6.27 -11.58
C SER A 68 -10.26 -7.58 -11.32
N TYR A 69 -11.27 -7.88 -12.12
CA TYR A 69 -12.02 -9.13 -12.03
C TYR A 69 -12.68 -9.48 -13.35
N THR A 70 -12.95 -10.78 -13.54
CA THR A 70 -13.68 -11.31 -14.68
C THR A 70 -14.96 -11.95 -14.20
N CYS A 71 -16.12 -11.53 -14.71
CA CYS A 71 -17.40 -12.17 -14.42
C CYS A 71 -17.87 -12.99 -15.62
N ILE A 72 -18.37 -14.19 -15.37
CA ILE A 72 -19.00 -15.07 -16.35
C ILE A 72 -20.44 -15.28 -15.90
N THR A 73 -21.39 -14.89 -16.75
CA THR A 73 -22.82 -15.08 -16.50
C THR A 73 -23.35 -16.27 -17.32
N ALA A 74 -24.14 -17.12 -16.68
CA ALA A 74 -24.89 -18.19 -17.35
C ALA A 74 -26.27 -17.69 -17.78
N ILE A 75 -27.15 -18.59 -18.23
CA ILE A 75 -28.56 -18.29 -18.45
C ILE A 75 -29.20 -17.93 -17.11
N ASN A 76 -29.95 -16.83 -17.10
CA ASN A 76 -30.71 -16.43 -15.94
C ASN A 76 -32.06 -17.15 -15.92
N THR A 77 -32.22 -18.06 -14.98
CA THR A 77 -33.50 -18.75 -14.70
C THR A 77 -34.32 -18.07 -13.61
N TYR A 78 -33.83 -16.97 -13.05
CA TYR A 78 -34.45 -16.18 -12.00
C TYR A 78 -34.95 -14.84 -12.56
N SER A 79 -35.76 -14.12 -11.77
CA SER A 79 -36.31 -12.82 -12.19
C SER A 79 -35.32 -11.66 -11.99
N GLU A 80 -34.29 -11.87 -11.20
CA GLU A 80 -33.35 -10.87 -10.75
C GLU A 80 -32.21 -10.65 -11.76
N PRO A 81 -31.85 -9.40 -12.10
CA PRO A 81 -30.75 -9.13 -13.02
C PRO A 81 -29.40 -9.51 -12.41
N TYR A 82 -28.41 -9.73 -13.29
CA TYR A 82 -27.02 -9.85 -12.85
C TYR A 82 -26.42 -8.47 -12.59
N ASN A 83 -25.65 -8.35 -11.52
CA ASN A 83 -24.93 -7.14 -11.16
C ASN A 83 -23.59 -7.51 -10.52
N ALA A 84 -22.56 -6.71 -10.77
CA ALA A 84 -21.33 -6.82 -10.00
C ALA A 84 -21.57 -6.37 -8.55
N THR A 85 -21.50 -7.35 -7.64
CA THR A 85 -21.78 -7.19 -6.21
C THR A 85 -20.57 -7.63 -5.41
N ILE A 86 -20.27 -6.90 -4.34
CA ILE A 86 -19.20 -7.25 -3.40
C ILE A 86 -19.81 -7.71 -2.08
N SER A 87 -19.28 -8.80 -1.51
CA SER A 87 -19.68 -9.34 -0.21
C SER A 87 -18.50 -9.38 0.74
N LEU A 88 -18.72 -8.92 1.97
CA LEU A 88 -17.72 -8.84 3.03
C LEU A 88 -17.75 -10.06 3.97
N LYS A 89 -18.33 -11.19 3.57
CA LYS A 89 -18.53 -12.34 4.46
C LYS A 89 -17.26 -12.87 5.15
N ASN A 90 -16.09 -12.73 4.51
CA ASN A 90 -14.82 -13.29 4.98
C ASN A 90 -13.90 -12.27 5.68
N VAL A 91 -14.42 -11.13 6.16
CA VAL A 91 -13.60 -10.05 6.73
C VAL A 91 -13.48 -10.09 8.26
N GLN A 92 -14.06 -11.10 8.91
CA GLN A 92 -14.12 -11.21 10.37
C GLN A 92 -12.74 -11.04 11.07
N PRO A 93 -11.65 -11.69 10.62
CA PRO A 93 -10.35 -11.53 11.28
C PRO A 93 -9.82 -10.08 11.26
N MET A 94 -10.07 -9.35 10.17
CA MET A 94 -9.71 -7.94 10.05
C MET A 94 -10.54 -7.08 11.03
N VAL A 95 -11.84 -7.37 11.15
CA VAL A 95 -12.74 -6.65 12.07
C VAL A 95 -12.32 -6.85 13.52
N GLU A 96 -12.00 -8.08 13.91
CA GLU A 96 -11.56 -8.41 15.26
C GLU A 96 -10.26 -7.70 15.64
N ALA A 97 -9.28 -7.68 14.73
CA ALA A 97 -8.01 -6.99 14.95
C ALA A 97 -8.19 -5.49 15.19
N LEU A 98 -8.99 -4.81 14.34
CA LEU A 98 -9.25 -3.37 14.47
C LEU A 98 -10.08 -3.04 15.71
N LYS A 99 -11.14 -3.80 15.97
CA LYS A 99 -12.02 -3.60 17.11
C LYS A 99 -11.29 -3.74 18.45
N LYS A 100 -10.39 -4.73 18.57
CA LYS A 100 -9.58 -4.93 19.79
C LYS A 100 -8.67 -3.73 20.09
N SER A 101 -8.29 -2.98 19.07
CA SER A 101 -7.44 -1.79 19.19
C SER A 101 -8.21 -0.47 19.21
N GLY A 102 -9.54 -0.52 19.35
CA GLY A 102 -10.38 0.68 19.36
C GLY A 102 -10.48 1.39 18.01
N LEU A 103 -10.13 0.72 16.91
CA LEU A 103 -10.16 1.26 15.56
C LEU A 103 -11.43 0.83 14.81
N GLY A 104 -11.86 1.71 13.90
CA GLY A 104 -12.91 1.46 12.93
C GLY A 104 -12.39 1.63 11.50
N MET A 105 -13.17 1.11 10.55
CA MET A 105 -12.88 1.20 9.13
C MET A 105 -14.15 1.48 8.33
N GLU A 106 -14.01 2.29 7.29
CA GLU A 106 -15.00 2.42 6.22
C GLU A 106 -14.38 2.00 4.89
N LEU A 107 -15.18 1.33 4.05
CA LEU A 107 -14.78 0.93 2.71
C LEU A 107 -15.63 1.66 1.68
N PHE A 108 -15.00 2.16 0.63
CA PHE A 108 -15.66 2.75 -0.53
C PHE A 108 -15.19 2.00 -1.76
N ILE A 109 -16.11 1.37 -2.47
CA ILE A 109 -15.79 0.47 -3.58
C ILE A 109 -16.49 1.00 -4.83
N GLN A 110 -15.73 1.14 -5.92
CA GLN A 110 -16.20 1.79 -7.14
C GLN A 110 -15.79 0.97 -8.35
N GLU A 111 -16.71 0.67 -9.26
CA GLU A 111 -16.38 0.16 -10.59
C GLU A 111 -16.29 1.32 -11.59
N GLY A 112 -15.17 1.40 -12.33
CA GLY A 112 -14.96 2.46 -13.32
C GLY A 112 -15.16 3.88 -12.75
N SER A 113 -16.06 4.66 -13.36
CA SER A 113 -16.39 6.04 -12.96
C SER A 113 -17.74 6.19 -12.26
N ARG A 114 -18.35 5.08 -11.79
CA ARG A 114 -19.66 5.09 -11.10
C ARG A 114 -19.56 5.69 -9.70
N ASP A 115 -20.68 5.93 -9.02
CA ASP A 115 -20.62 6.34 -7.62
C ASP A 115 -20.10 5.19 -6.73
N PRO A 116 -19.22 5.49 -5.75
CA PRO A 116 -18.70 4.47 -4.85
C PRO A 116 -19.78 3.98 -3.90
N VAL A 117 -19.87 2.67 -3.71
CA VAL A 117 -20.67 2.10 -2.64
C VAL A 117 -19.92 2.15 -1.31
N LYS A 118 -20.57 2.64 -0.26
CA LYS A 118 -20.00 2.75 1.09
C LYS A 118 -20.40 1.56 1.95
N PHE A 119 -19.43 0.97 2.63
CA PHE A 119 -19.66 0.12 3.81
C PHE A 119 -19.21 0.88 5.06
N SER A 120 -20.17 1.21 5.92
CA SER A 120 -19.90 1.78 7.24
C SER A 120 -19.33 0.72 8.18
N TRP A 121 -18.64 1.16 9.22
CA TRP A 121 -18.10 0.23 10.22
C TRP A 121 -19.16 -0.68 10.84
N ARG A 122 -20.35 -0.14 11.14
CA ARG A 122 -21.48 -0.92 11.66
C ARG A 122 -21.91 -2.03 10.69
N GLU A 123 -21.92 -1.77 9.40
CA GLU A 123 -22.28 -2.77 8.38
C GLU A 123 -21.18 -3.84 8.24
N ILE A 124 -19.91 -3.42 8.26
CA ILE A 124 -18.77 -4.34 8.23
C ILE A 124 -18.78 -5.27 9.45
N GLN A 125 -19.14 -4.75 10.62
CA GLN A 125 -19.28 -5.53 11.85
C GLN A 125 -20.48 -6.49 11.85
N ALA A 126 -21.55 -6.16 11.13
CA ALA A 126 -22.76 -6.98 11.08
C ALA A 126 -22.71 -8.03 9.95
N GLY A 127 -21.90 -7.80 8.91
CA GLY A 127 -21.92 -8.54 7.67
C GLY A 127 -20.98 -9.74 7.63
N PHE A 128 -21.32 -10.84 8.31
CA PHE A 128 -20.57 -12.11 8.19
C PHE A 128 -21.36 -13.26 7.55
N ALA A 129 -22.67 -13.09 7.33
CA ALA A 129 -23.51 -14.14 6.77
C ALA A 129 -24.58 -13.57 5.84
N GLY A 130 -24.84 -14.31 4.76
CA GLY A 130 -25.89 -13.98 3.80
C GLY A 130 -25.69 -12.66 3.05
N TRP A 131 -26.73 -12.28 2.31
CA TRP A 131 -26.72 -11.12 1.41
C TRP A 131 -26.75 -9.75 2.12
N SER A 132 -27.01 -9.69 3.42
CA SER A 132 -26.92 -8.46 4.21
C SER A 132 -25.49 -7.89 4.28
N SER A 133 -24.49 -8.74 4.02
CA SER A 133 -23.08 -8.37 3.91
C SER A 133 -22.67 -7.85 2.52
N SER A 134 -23.63 -7.74 1.59
CA SER A 134 -23.35 -7.52 0.17
C SER A 134 -23.96 -6.24 -0.35
N LYS A 135 -23.26 -5.56 -1.27
CA LYS A 135 -23.81 -4.41 -1.99
C LYS A 135 -23.40 -4.43 -3.46
N ILE A 136 -24.30 -3.95 -4.30
CA ILE A 136 -24.01 -3.70 -5.72
C ILE A 136 -23.03 -2.55 -5.79
N PHE A 137 -21.93 -2.73 -6.51
CA PHE A 137 -20.90 -1.69 -6.70
C PHE A 137 -20.60 -1.41 -8.18
N GLY A 138 -20.96 -2.33 -9.07
CA GLY A 138 -20.69 -2.22 -10.49
C GLY A 138 -21.93 -2.29 -11.36
N GLN A 139 -21.70 -2.46 -12.65
CA GLN A 139 -22.73 -2.42 -13.67
C GLN A 139 -23.65 -3.64 -13.66
N GLU A 140 -24.80 -3.46 -14.31
CA GLU A 140 -25.66 -4.57 -14.71
C GLU A 140 -24.94 -5.41 -15.76
N LEU A 141 -25.06 -6.72 -15.65
CA LEU A 141 -24.43 -7.68 -16.53
C LEU A 141 -25.54 -8.40 -17.31
N GLU A 142 -25.35 -8.56 -18.60
CA GLU A 142 -26.23 -9.44 -19.38
C GLU A 142 -25.85 -10.91 -19.15
N GLN A 143 -26.82 -11.80 -19.33
CA GLN A 143 -26.64 -13.27 -19.29
C GLN A 143 -25.80 -13.80 -20.45
N ASN A 144 -25.20 -14.99 -20.27
CA ASN A 144 -24.35 -15.67 -21.27
C ASN A 144 -23.20 -14.81 -21.82
N LYS A 145 -22.59 -13.97 -20.98
CA LYS A 145 -21.47 -13.11 -21.37
C LYS A 145 -20.32 -13.21 -20.38
N THR A 146 -19.13 -12.89 -20.89
CA THR A 146 -17.92 -12.72 -20.10
C THR A 146 -17.54 -11.25 -20.08
N TYR A 147 -17.29 -10.71 -18.89
CA TYR A 147 -16.89 -9.32 -18.68
C TYR A 147 -15.53 -9.26 -18.02
N ASN A 148 -14.66 -8.38 -18.51
CA ASN A 148 -13.39 -8.03 -17.86
C ASN A 148 -13.52 -6.61 -17.31
N LEU A 149 -13.50 -6.48 -15.99
CA LEU A 149 -13.88 -5.28 -15.28
C LEU A 149 -12.80 -4.89 -14.28
N SER A 150 -12.84 -3.64 -13.85
CA SER A 150 -11.92 -3.11 -12.86
C SER A 150 -12.62 -2.13 -11.95
N GLY A 151 -12.10 -2.05 -10.73
CA GLY A 151 -12.60 -1.15 -9.72
C GLY A 151 -11.49 -0.58 -8.87
N LYS A 152 -11.91 0.29 -7.96
CA LYS A 152 -11.07 0.97 -7.00
C LYS A 152 -11.64 0.78 -5.61
N LEU A 153 -10.76 0.51 -4.66
CA LEU A 153 -11.06 0.47 -3.24
C LEU A 153 -10.44 1.69 -2.57
N THR A 154 -11.24 2.39 -1.78
CA THR A 154 -10.75 3.38 -0.82
C THR A 154 -11.03 2.88 0.60
N VAL A 155 -10.01 2.93 1.44
CA VAL A 155 -10.06 2.49 2.83
C VAL A 155 -9.84 3.70 3.73
N ARG A 156 -10.77 3.93 4.66
CA ARG A 156 -10.65 4.97 5.68
C ARG A 156 -10.57 4.32 7.06
N ILE A 157 -9.49 4.56 7.78
CA ILE A 157 -9.27 4.06 9.15
C ILE A 157 -9.41 5.23 10.11
N TYR A 158 -10.17 5.02 11.17
CA TYR A 158 -10.49 6.06 12.14
C TYR A 158 -10.59 5.46 13.55
N VAL A 159 -10.64 6.34 14.55
CA VAL A 159 -10.77 5.94 15.96
C VAL A 159 -12.23 5.72 16.32
N GLU A 160 -12.59 4.48 16.66
CA GLU A 160 -13.94 4.13 17.10
C GLU A 160 -14.10 4.37 18.61
N GLN A 161 -13.08 4.00 19.39
CA GLN A 161 -13.05 4.19 20.84
C GLN A 161 -11.84 5.03 21.21
N SER A 162 -12.05 6.15 21.91
CA SER A 162 -10.95 7.02 22.32
C SER A 162 -9.87 6.26 23.07
N PHE A 163 -8.60 6.52 22.74
CA PHE A 163 -7.47 5.87 23.38
C PHE A 163 -6.29 6.82 23.53
N LYS A 164 -5.34 6.41 24.37
CA LYS A 164 -4.02 7.01 24.49
C LYS A 164 -2.99 5.90 24.36
N TYR A 165 -2.34 5.82 23.21
CA TYR A 165 -1.31 4.82 22.95
C TYR A 165 0.06 5.46 22.83
N GLY A 166 1.07 4.76 23.35
CA GLY A 166 2.48 4.99 23.03
C GLY A 166 2.85 4.17 21.79
N PHE A 167 3.88 3.33 21.89
CA PHE A 167 4.14 2.35 20.83
C PHE A 167 3.04 1.29 20.77
N LEU A 168 2.44 1.14 19.60
CA LEU A 168 1.49 0.08 19.31
C LEU A 168 1.77 -0.48 17.92
N ASN A 169 1.74 -1.81 17.77
CA ASN A 169 1.78 -2.47 16.47
C ASN A 169 0.57 -3.39 16.36
N ILE A 170 -0.35 -3.06 15.46
CA ILE A 170 -1.57 -3.81 15.21
C ILE A 170 -1.36 -4.59 13.93
N ASN A 171 -1.32 -5.92 14.03
CA ASN A 171 -1.30 -6.79 12.87
C ASN A 171 -2.74 -6.99 12.37
N VAL A 172 -3.03 -6.48 11.18
CA VAL A 172 -4.30 -6.70 10.49
C VAL A 172 -4.10 -7.89 9.54
N PRO A 173 -4.77 -9.03 9.80
CA PRO A 173 -4.60 -10.23 8.99
C PRO A 173 -5.15 -10.05 7.59
N ALA A 174 -4.67 -10.89 6.66
CA ALA A 174 -5.22 -10.96 5.32
C ALA A 174 -6.70 -11.36 5.37
N SER A 175 -7.48 -10.83 4.42
CA SER A 175 -8.91 -11.11 4.29
C SER A 175 -9.30 -11.23 2.83
N THR A 176 -10.54 -11.66 2.57
CA THR A 176 -11.05 -11.74 1.20
C THR A 176 -12.41 -11.07 1.09
N PHE A 177 -12.64 -10.43 -0.06
CA PHE A 177 -13.95 -9.94 -0.47
C PHE A 177 -14.45 -10.79 -1.62
N ASP A 178 -15.67 -11.28 -1.56
CA ASP A 178 -16.23 -11.99 -2.69
C ASP A 178 -16.79 -10.99 -3.69
N ILE A 179 -16.49 -11.21 -4.97
CA ILE A 179 -17.16 -10.53 -6.08
C ILE A 179 -18.13 -11.53 -6.69
N LEU A 180 -19.41 -11.20 -6.70
CA LEU A 180 -20.49 -12.06 -7.14
C LEU A 180 -21.23 -11.38 -8.30
N PRO A 181 -21.63 -12.12 -9.34
CA PRO A 181 -22.35 -11.53 -10.47
C PRO A 181 -23.84 -11.30 -10.17
N TYR A 182 -24.30 -11.41 -8.93
CA TYR A 182 -25.72 -11.39 -8.60
C TYR A 182 -26.15 -10.10 -7.92
N LYS A 183 -27.38 -9.65 -8.20
CA LYS A 183 -28.07 -8.73 -7.31
C LYS A 183 -28.34 -9.42 -5.95
N PRO A 184 -27.98 -8.81 -4.80
CA PRO A 184 -28.29 -9.38 -3.48
C PRO A 184 -29.79 -9.68 -3.33
N SER A 185 -30.15 -10.96 -3.19
CA SER A 185 -31.55 -11.42 -3.19
C SER A 185 -31.68 -12.82 -2.55
N THR A 186 -32.64 -13.64 -2.98
CA THR A 186 -32.74 -15.06 -2.63
C THR A 186 -31.85 -15.97 -3.46
N VAL A 187 -31.10 -15.44 -4.43
CA VAL A 187 -30.18 -16.23 -5.27
C VAL A 187 -29.10 -16.87 -4.39
N PRO A 188 -28.90 -18.20 -4.43
CA PRO A 188 -27.85 -18.83 -3.66
C PRO A 188 -26.46 -18.50 -4.23
N SER A 189 -25.41 -18.76 -3.44
CA SER A 189 -24.02 -18.52 -3.86
C SER A 189 -23.64 -19.35 -5.10
N PRO A 190 -22.61 -18.95 -5.87
CA PRO A 190 -22.14 -19.72 -7.02
C PRO A 190 -21.85 -21.19 -6.63
N THR A 191 -22.31 -22.13 -7.46
CA THR A 191 -21.96 -23.55 -7.33
C THR A 191 -20.66 -23.89 -8.05
N LYS A 192 -20.20 -23.02 -8.96
CA LYS A 192 -18.89 -23.12 -9.59
C LYS A 192 -17.82 -22.50 -8.69
N PRO A 193 -16.61 -23.09 -8.62
CA PRO A 193 -15.48 -22.47 -7.94
C PRO A 193 -15.18 -21.09 -8.51
N TYR A 194 -14.87 -20.14 -7.64
CA TYR A 194 -14.52 -18.78 -8.00
C TYR A 194 -13.38 -18.26 -7.14
N THR A 195 -12.73 -17.19 -7.58
CA THR A 195 -11.59 -16.57 -6.90
C THR A 195 -12.01 -15.26 -6.22
N PRO A 196 -12.06 -15.21 -4.87
CA PRO A 196 -12.30 -13.97 -4.14
C PRO A 196 -11.19 -12.94 -4.34
N LEU A 197 -11.49 -11.66 -4.13
CA LEU A 197 -10.51 -10.59 -4.07
C LEU A 197 -9.73 -10.67 -2.77
N SER A 198 -8.45 -11.00 -2.86
CA SER A 198 -7.56 -11.05 -1.69
C SER A 198 -7.11 -9.65 -1.27
N VAL A 199 -7.18 -9.36 0.04
CA VAL A 199 -6.61 -8.18 0.67
C VAL A 199 -5.42 -8.62 1.52
N SER A 200 -4.25 -8.03 1.26
CA SER A 200 -3.02 -8.39 1.95
C SER A 200 -3.10 -8.06 3.45
N ALA A 201 -2.40 -8.84 4.28
CA ALA A 201 -2.13 -8.44 5.65
C ALA A 201 -1.30 -7.16 5.66
N PHE A 202 -1.49 -6.33 6.68
CA PHE A 202 -0.72 -5.10 6.87
C PHE A 202 -0.64 -4.76 8.35
N ASN A 203 0.31 -3.89 8.71
CA ASN A 203 0.46 -3.41 10.08
C ASN A 203 0.02 -1.96 10.19
N ILE A 204 -0.63 -1.63 11.30
CA ILE A 204 -0.85 -0.25 11.73
C ILE A 204 0.04 -0.01 12.95
N ARG A 205 0.94 0.96 12.85
CA ARG A 205 1.96 1.25 13.85
C ARG A 205 1.76 2.65 14.39
N MET A 206 1.66 2.77 15.70
CA MET A 206 1.69 4.06 16.39
C MET A 206 3.09 4.28 16.94
N ILE A 207 3.72 5.38 16.53
CA ILE A 207 5.10 5.72 16.86
C ILE A 207 5.13 7.07 17.58
N PRO A 208 5.53 7.14 18.86
CA PRO A 208 5.61 8.40 19.61
C PRO A 208 6.59 9.40 19.00
N ASP A 209 6.35 10.68 19.29
CA ASP A 209 7.36 11.72 19.07
C ASP A 209 8.64 11.40 19.86
N ASN A 210 9.80 11.82 19.34
CA ASN A 210 11.10 11.59 19.95
C ASN A 210 11.44 10.11 20.22
N SER A 211 10.75 9.19 19.53
CA SER A 211 11.02 7.75 19.50
C SER A 211 12.42 7.43 18.98
N GLY A 212 12.98 8.31 18.15
CA GLY A 212 14.34 8.23 17.65
C GLY A 212 15.08 9.57 17.68
N LYS A 213 16.37 9.50 17.38
CA LYS A 213 17.29 10.63 17.29
C LYS A 213 18.11 10.52 16.01
N VAL A 214 18.35 11.65 15.36
CA VAL A 214 19.29 11.77 14.24
C VAL A 214 20.62 12.30 14.78
N ILE A 215 21.72 11.64 14.42
CA ILE A 215 23.08 11.98 14.84
C ILE A 215 23.94 12.16 13.60
N ILE A 216 24.60 13.32 13.48
CA ILE A 216 25.58 13.60 12.42
C ILE A 216 26.98 13.46 13.03
N SER A 217 27.81 12.57 12.48
CA SER A 217 29.16 12.29 12.96
C SER A 217 30.22 12.65 11.90
N PRO A 218 31.38 13.19 12.28
CA PRO A 218 31.85 13.45 13.65
C PRO A 218 31.24 14.71 14.29
N SER A 219 30.64 15.60 13.49
CA SER A 219 30.00 16.82 13.97
C SER A 219 28.93 17.27 12.98
N ALA A 220 27.88 17.94 13.49
CA ALA A 220 26.91 18.64 12.65
C ALA A 220 27.52 19.83 11.88
N THR A 221 28.73 20.28 12.26
CA THR A 221 29.47 21.32 11.55
C THR A 221 30.60 20.70 10.75
N ILE A 222 30.45 20.65 9.43
CA ILE A 222 31.48 20.13 8.51
C ILE A 222 32.43 21.26 8.12
N LYS A 223 33.69 21.17 8.56
CA LYS A 223 34.72 22.17 8.24
C LYS A 223 35.38 21.86 6.91
N MET A 224 35.09 22.68 5.90
CA MET A 224 35.67 22.57 4.56
C MET A 224 37.06 23.21 4.41
N GLY A 225 37.56 23.89 5.44
CA GLY A 225 38.84 24.60 5.42
C GLY A 225 38.87 25.81 4.49
N HIS A 226 40.07 26.18 4.03
CA HIS A 226 40.30 27.34 3.17
C HIS A 226 40.51 26.94 1.70
N PHE A 227 39.94 27.73 0.78
CA PHE A 227 40.13 27.58 -0.66
C PHE A 227 40.95 28.77 -1.16
N TYR A 228 42.11 28.50 -1.75
CA TYR A 228 43.02 29.55 -2.24
C TYR A 228 42.72 29.86 -3.70
N THR A 229 42.45 31.12 -4.00
CA THR A 229 42.04 31.58 -5.34
C THR A 229 43.18 31.58 -6.36
N GLU A 230 44.42 31.52 -5.90
CA GLU A 230 45.65 31.57 -6.70
C GLU A 230 45.81 30.38 -7.66
N TYR A 231 45.15 29.25 -7.34
CA TYR A 231 45.24 28.01 -8.11
C TYR A 231 43.92 27.62 -8.75
N LYS A 232 43.12 28.60 -9.17
CA LYS A 232 41.75 28.39 -9.69
C LYS A 232 41.67 27.32 -10.78
N GLU A 233 42.66 27.26 -11.69
CA GLU A 233 42.69 26.31 -12.81
C GLU A 233 43.03 24.88 -12.40
N THR A 234 43.71 24.69 -11.27
CA THR A 234 44.12 23.37 -10.74
C THR A 234 43.37 23.01 -9.45
N MET A 235 42.32 23.77 -9.09
CA MET A 235 41.63 23.58 -7.83
C MET A 235 40.77 22.31 -7.85
N VAL A 236 41.26 21.30 -7.13
CA VAL A 236 40.57 20.01 -6.97
C VAL A 236 39.37 20.18 -6.01
N PRO A 237 38.25 19.46 -6.24
CA PRO A 237 37.16 19.39 -5.28
C PRO A 237 37.64 18.96 -3.90
N ARG A 238 37.09 19.59 -2.86
CA ARG A 238 37.30 19.13 -1.47
C ARG A 238 36.14 18.27 -1.05
N GLU A 239 36.45 17.11 -0.50
CA GLU A 239 35.47 16.15 0.01
C GLU A 239 35.74 15.90 1.50
N VAL A 240 34.69 16.00 2.31
CA VAL A 240 34.75 15.70 3.75
C VAL A 240 33.70 14.64 4.07
N PRO A 241 34.09 13.46 4.59
CA PRO A 241 33.14 12.41 4.93
C PRO A 241 32.38 12.76 6.21
N PHE A 242 31.13 12.32 6.28
CA PHE A 242 30.31 12.36 7.48
C PHE A 242 29.29 11.21 7.45
N THR A 243 28.71 10.89 8.60
CA THR A 243 27.63 9.90 8.66
C THR A 243 26.36 10.49 9.23
N VAL A 244 25.23 9.99 8.77
CA VAL A 244 23.92 10.23 9.37
C VAL A 244 23.45 8.93 10.00
N THR A 245 23.26 8.95 11.31
CA THR A 245 22.72 7.83 12.07
C THR A 245 21.30 8.15 12.52
N ALA A 246 20.35 7.30 12.17
CA ALA A 246 19.04 7.28 12.80
C ALA A 246 19.06 6.19 13.88
N GLN A 247 18.79 6.58 15.12
CA GLN A 247 18.85 5.70 16.28
C GLN A 247 17.52 5.72 17.03
N GLN A 248 17.09 4.55 17.48
CA GLN A 248 16.00 4.38 18.42
C GLN A 248 16.40 4.94 19.79
N ASN A 249 15.56 5.80 20.36
CA ASN A 249 15.79 6.40 21.67
C ASN A 249 14.92 5.76 22.76
N ILE A 250 13.77 5.20 22.37
CA ILE A 250 12.81 4.58 23.29
C ILE A 250 12.47 3.17 22.78
N GLY A 251 12.49 2.19 23.69
CA GLY A 251 12.13 0.81 23.40
C GLY A 251 10.66 0.65 23.03
N THR A 252 10.34 -0.36 22.21
CA THR A 252 8.96 -0.72 21.87
C THR A 252 8.46 -1.90 22.72
N GLN A 253 7.15 -2.04 22.90
CA GLN A 253 6.61 -3.22 23.59
C GLN A 253 6.75 -4.49 22.74
N THR A 254 6.54 -4.35 21.44
CA THR A 254 6.68 -5.42 20.46
C THR A 254 7.71 -4.98 19.42
N PRO A 255 8.77 -5.77 19.18
CA PRO A 255 9.74 -5.45 18.14
C PRO A 255 9.10 -5.37 16.76
N PHE A 256 9.55 -4.42 15.94
CA PHE A 256 9.17 -4.37 14.54
C PHE A 256 10.23 -3.68 13.69
N VAL A 257 10.15 -3.91 12.38
CA VAL A 257 11.03 -3.27 11.40
C VAL A 257 10.27 -2.17 10.69
N ALA A 258 10.82 -0.95 10.68
CA ALA A 258 10.23 0.21 10.02
C ALA A 258 11.16 0.75 8.93
N PRO A 259 10.67 0.93 7.69
CA PRO A 259 11.42 1.62 6.66
C PRO A 259 11.55 3.11 7.03
N LEU A 260 12.70 3.71 6.70
CA LEU A 260 13.00 5.11 6.91
C LEU A 260 13.31 5.79 5.58
N ALA A 261 12.84 7.03 5.42
CA ALA A 261 13.34 7.95 4.42
C ALA A 261 14.25 8.99 5.07
N ILE A 262 15.20 9.49 4.29
CA ILE A 262 16.06 10.62 4.63
C ILE A 262 15.85 11.75 3.61
N GLU A 263 15.90 12.99 4.09
CA GLU A 263 15.79 14.20 3.29
C GLU A 263 16.83 15.23 3.76
N PHE A 264 17.54 15.85 2.83
CA PHE A 264 18.43 16.97 3.10
C PHE A 264 17.73 18.26 2.66
N ARG A 265 17.21 19.02 3.62
CA ARG A 265 16.54 20.30 3.38
C ARG A 265 17.51 21.46 3.35
N THR A 266 17.39 22.29 2.34
CA THR A 266 18.33 23.38 2.10
C THR A 266 17.93 24.71 2.70
N ASN A 267 16.78 24.81 3.36
CA ASN A 267 16.35 26.01 4.10
C ASN A 267 16.58 27.32 3.30
N ASP A 268 16.00 27.39 2.11
CA ASP A 268 16.05 28.54 1.18
C ASP A 268 17.39 28.83 0.47
N LEU A 269 18.38 27.93 0.55
CA LEU A 269 19.58 28.04 -0.27
C LEU A 269 19.26 27.84 -1.76
N THR A 270 19.98 28.59 -2.62
CA THR A 270 19.82 28.52 -4.07
C THR A 270 20.32 27.20 -4.64
N LEU A 271 19.40 26.41 -5.19
CA LEU A 271 19.68 25.12 -5.82
C LEU A 271 20.19 25.27 -7.26
N ALA A 272 21.01 24.31 -7.68
CA ALA A 272 21.49 24.16 -9.05
C ALA A 272 21.66 22.67 -9.40
N ASP A 273 22.08 22.40 -10.65
CA ASP A 273 22.37 21.05 -11.15
C ASP A 273 21.24 20.04 -10.86
N ALA A 274 20.01 20.39 -11.27
CA ALA A 274 18.80 19.58 -11.02
C ALA A 274 18.61 19.23 -9.54
N ASP A 275 18.73 20.24 -8.67
CA ASP A 275 18.55 20.19 -7.22
C ASP A 275 19.58 19.35 -6.47
N SER A 276 20.72 19.03 -7.09
CA SER A 276 21.79 18.24 -6.46
C SER A 276 22.94 19.08 -5.88
N THR A 277 22.94 20.38 -6.16
CA THR A 277 23.95 21.30 -5.65
C THR A 277 23.33 22.57 -5.08
N VAL A 278 24.03 23.19 -4.13
CA VAL A 278 23.73 24.53 -3.62
C VAL A 278 24.84 25.48 -4.05
N ILE A 279 24.46 26.65 -4.56
CA ILE A 279 25.41 27.74 -4.84
C ILE A 279 25.78 28.43 -3.52
N LEU A 280 27.07 28.49 -3.22
CA LEU A 280 27.57 29.08 -1.98
C LEU A 280 27.66 30.60 -2.09
N LYS A 281 27.33 31.29 -1.00
CA LYS A 281 27.41 32.75 -0.88
C LYS A 281 28.46 33.15 0.15
N ASN A 282 29.16 34.24 -0.13
CA ASN A 282 30.07 34.84 0.85
C ASN A 282 29.27 35.62 1.93
N ASN A 283 29.99 36.15 2.91
CA ASN A 283 29.44 37.00 3.97
C ASN A 283 28.73 38.28 3.48
N LYS A 284 28.91 38.68 2.22
CA LYS A 284 28.20 39.80 1.57
C LYS A 284 26.94 39.35 0.82
N GLN A 285 26.52 38.08 0.97
CA GLN A 285 25.39 37.47 0.26
C GLN A 285 25.58 37.38 -1.26
N GLU A 286 26.80 37.49 -1.75
CA GLU A 286 27.13 37.34 -3.16
C GLU A 286 27.54 35.90 -3.45
N ASN A 287 27.16 35.36 -4.62
CA ASN A 287 27.64 34.05 -5.07
C ASN A 287 29.17 34.04 -5.08
N ASN A 288 29.78 33.09 -4.37
CA ASN A 288 31.21 33.05 -4.15
C ASN A 288 31.99 32.28 -5.23
N GLY A 289 31.28 31.69 -6.21
CA GLY A 289 31.86 30.90 -7.30
C GLY A 289 32.05 29.41 -6.98
N PHE A 290 31.58 28.94 -5.83
CA PHE A 290 31.60 27.53 -5.43
C PHE A 290 30.20 26.95 -5.33
N ARG A 291 30.11 25.62 -5.49
CA ARG A 291 28.91 24.83 -5.21
C ARG A 291 29.20 23.74 -4.19
N LEU A 292 28.18 23.40 -3.41
CA LEU A 292 28.18 22.30 -2.44
C LEU A 292 27.24 21.20 -2.90
N SER A 293 27.69 19.95 -2.91
CA SER A 293 26.85 18.76 -2.99
C SER A 293 27.04 17.84 -1.79
N VAL A 294 26.04 17.01 -1.53
CA VAL A 294 26.14 15.85 -0.64
C VAL A 294 26.11 14.61 -1.52
N ILE A 295 27.08 13.72 -1.39
CA ILE A 295 27.17 12.49 -2.17
C ILE A 295 26.92 11.31 -1.22
N ASP A 296 25.99 10.42 -1.58
CA ASP A 296 25.82 9.13 -0.92
C ASP A 296 27.01 8.23 -1.30
N VAL A 297 27.72 7.72 -0.30
CA VAL A 297 28.95 6.96 -0.51
C VAL A 297 28.65 5.57 -1.06
N ASP A 298 27.51 4.97 -0.74
CA ASP A 298 27.19 3.57 -1.12
C ASP A 298 27.04 3.42 -2.63
N ASN A 299 26.50 4.44 -3.30
CA ASN A 299 26.25 4.44 -4.74
C ASN A 299 27.02 5.54 -5.50
N ASN A 300 27.80 6.36 -4.78
CA ASN A 300 28.52 7.52 -5.31
C ASN A 300 27.64 8.47 -6.13
N THR A 301 26.37 8.63 -5.74
CA THR A 301 25.42 9.52 -6.41
C THR A 301 25.19 10.81 -5.62
N PRO A 302 25.03 11.97 -6.29
CA PRO A 302 24.59 13.18 -5.64
C PRO A 302 23.20 13.03 -5.05
N VAL A 303 23.05 13.41 -3.78
CA VAL A 303 21.76 13.58 -3.12
C VAL A 303 21.00 14.70 -3.82
N LYS A 304 19.73 14.46 -4.16
CA LYS A 304 18.82 15.55 -4.54
C LYS A 304 18.25 16.18 -3.28
N PHE A 305 18.46 17.48 -3.15
CA PHE A 305 17.98 18.25 -2.02
C PHE A 305 16.46 18.41 -2.04
N ASN A 306 15.87 18.58 -0.85
CA ASN A 306 14.41 18.71 -0.64
C ASN A 306 13.58 17.54 -1.23
N MET A 307 14.21 16.38 -1.42
CA MET A 307 13.58 15.16 -1.90
C MET A 307 13.85 14.04 -0.92
N LYS A 308 12.82 13.25 -0.60
CA LYS A 308 12.96 12.05 0.23
C LYS A 308 13.61 10.93 -0.58
N THR A 309 14.56 10.25 0.03
CA THR A 309 15.18 9.03 -0.50
C THR A 309 15.17 7.93 0.55
N ASP A 310 15.25 6.67 0.12
CA ASP A 310 15.32 5.54 1.05
C ASP A 310 16.60 5.63 1.92
N MET A 311 16.43 5.51 3.22
CA MET A 311 17.54 5.36 4.17
C MET A 311 17.80 3.88 4.48
N GLY A 312 16.82 3.01 4.23
CA GLY A 312 16.78 1.62 4.66
C GLY A 312 15.86 1.41 5.86
N SER A 313 15.92 0.22 6.46
CA SER A 313 15.03 -0.14 7.58
C SER A 313 15.74 -0.06 8.93
N ILE A 314 15.04 0.44 9.95
CA ILE A 314 15.46 0.38 11.35
C ILE A 314 14.72 -0.75 12.06
N HIS A 315 15.47 -1.56 12.82
CA HIS A 315 14.90 -2.53 13.75
C HIS A 315 14.61 -1.82 15.08
N LEU A 316 13.33 -1.73 15.45
CA LEU A 316 12.92 -1.15 16.72
C LEU A 316 12.72 -2.27 17.73
N ASP A 317 13.58 -2.28 18.75
CA ASP A 317 13.64 -3.34 19.77
C ASP A 317 13.10 -2.84 21.12
N ASN A 318 12.95 -3.76 22.08
CA ASN A 318 12.50 -3.42 23.44
C ASN A 318 13.51 -2.58 24.23
N GLY A 319 14.79 -2.61 23.86
CA GLY A 319 15.88 -1.97 24.61
C GLY A 319 16.41 -0.66 24.04
N ALA A 320 15.73 -0.03 23.07
CA ALA A 320 16.21 1.17 22.37
C ALA A 320 17.57 1.00 21.65
N GLY A 321 17.88 -0.21 21.17
CA GLY A 321 19.16 -0.54 20.53
C GLY A 321 19.19 -0.29 19.02
N GLY A 322 18.02 -0.12 18.39
CA GLY A 322 17.87 0.03 16.96
C GLY A 322 18.68 1.18 16.38
N LYS A 323 19.45 0.95 15.33
CA LYS A 323 20.08 2.03 14.57
C LYS A 323 20.34 1.66 13.12
N ILE A 324 20.35 2.66 12.26
CA ILE A 324 20.84 2.57 10.89
C ILE A 324 21.79 3.74 10.63
N ILE A 325 22.88 3.47 9.91
CA ILE A 325 23.95 4.43 9.64
C ILE A 325 24.12 4.52 8.13
N LYS A 326 24.05 5.73 7.58
CA LYS A 326 24.37 6.03 6.19
C LYS A 326 25.61 6.90 6.10
N GLN A 327 26.45 6.62 5.11
CA GLN A 327 27.69 7.36 4.89
C GLN A 327 27.51 8.36 3.74
N TYR A 328 27.96 9.57 3.97
CA TYR A 328 27.92 10.65 2.99
C TYR A 328 29.27 11.34 2.92
N LYS A 329 29.49 12.09 1.84
CA LYS A 329 30.57 13.07 1.76
C LYS A 329 30.01 14.40 1.28
N ALA A 330 30.40 15.47 1.97
CA ALA A 330 30.13 16.81 1.52
C ALA A 330 31.24 17.22 0.55
N LYS A 331 30.88 17.66 -0.65
CA LYS A 331 31.80 18.02 -1.73
C LYS A 331 31.65 19.49 -2.09
N VAL A 332 32.73 20.25 -2.03
CA VAL A 332 32.80 21.64 -2.51
C VAL A 332 33.74 21.73 -3.69
N GLU A 333 33.26 22.31 -4.78
CA GLU A 333 34.03 22.52 -6.00
C GLU A 333 33.71 23.87 -6.65
N ALA A 334 34.63 24.38 -7.45
CA ALA A 334 34.40 25.58 -8.24
C ALA A 334 33.32 25.34 -9.30
N ILE A 335 32.49 26.36 -9.52
CA ILE A 335 31.55 26.37 -10.64
C ILE A 335 32.34 26.73 -11.91
N PRO A 336 32.34 25.89 -12.96
CA PRO A 336 33.04 26.19 -14.21
C PRO A 336 32.58 27.54 -14.80
N GLY A 337 33.54 28.39 -15.17
CA GLY A 337 33.28 29.72 -15.72
C GLY A 337 32.87 30.81 -14.70
N ALA A 338 32.57 30.47 -13.44
CA ALA A 338 32.22 31.46 -12.43
C ALA A 338 33.46 32.20 -11.89
N VAL A 339 33.29 33.47 -11.52
CA VAL A 339 34.31 34.23 -10.79
C VAL A 339 34.30 33.81 -9.33
N ILE A 340 35.45 33.40 -8.79
CA ILE A 340 35.58 33.08 -7.37
C ILE A 340 35.75 34.40 -6.62
N LYS A 341 34.86 34.66 -5.66
CA LYS A 341 34.94 35.83 -4.79
C LYS A 341 35.46 35.44 -3.43
N THR A 342 36.42 36.21 -2.92
CA THR A 342 37.00 35.99 -1.59
C THR A 342 35.99 36.32 -0.49
N GLY A 343 36.21 35.73 0.69
CA GLY A 343 35.38 35.92 1.88
C GLY A 343 34.99 34.60 2.53
N ALA A 344 34.59 34.67 3.80
CA ALA A 344 34.02 33.53 4.49
C ALA A 344 32.67 33.15 3.88
N PHE A 345 32.37 31.86 3.84
CA PHE A 345 31.09 31.32 3.40
C PHE A 345 30.69 30.14 4.27
N SER A 346 29.39 29.90 4.36
CA SER A 346 28.80 28.74 5.04
C SER A 346 27.47 28.39 4.40
N ALA A 347 27.03 27.14 4.61
CA ALA A 347 25.72 26.67 4.24
C ALA A 347 25.16 25.84 5.39
N ALA A 348 23.87 25.96 5.66
CA ALA A 348 23.18 25.19 6.68
C ALA A 348 22.06 24.39 6.04
N MET A 349 22.06 23.08 6.29
CA MET A 349 21.03 22.15 5.81
C MET A 349 20.45 21.41 7.00
N THR A 350 19.17 21.08 6.93
CA THR A 350 18.50 20.24 7.94
C THR A 350 18.37 18.82 7.40
N VAL A 351 18.89 17.85 8.15
CA VAL A 351 18.67 16.43 7.85
C VAL A 351 17.41 15.96 8.56
N ILE A 352 16.46 15.45 7.79
CA ILE A 352 15.19 14.93 8.31
C ILE A 352 15.13 13.44 8.01
N VAL A 353 14.80 12.64 9.02
CA VAL A 353 14.54 11.21 8.89
C VAL A 353 13.08 10.96 9.26
N THR A 354 12.34 10.28 8.39
CA THR A 354 10.91 9.97 8.60
C THR A 354 10.65 8.48 8.49
N TYR A 355 9.75 7.95 9.32
CA TYR A 355 9.17 6.63 9.10
C TYR A 355 8.32 6.65 7.82
N ASN A 356 8.57 5.70 6.92
CA ASN A 356 7.85 5.58 5.64
C ASN A 356 6.56 4.78 5.77
#